data_AF-A0A944D2D9-F1
#
_entry.id   AF-A0A944D2D9-F1
#
_cell.length_a   1.000
_cell.length_b   1.000
_cell.length_c   1.000
_cell.angle_alpha   90.00
_cell.angle_beta   90.00
_cell.angle_gamma   90.00
#
_symmetry.space_group_name_H-M   'P 1'
#
loop_
_entity.id
_entity.type
_entity.pdbx_description
1 polymer ?
#
loop_
_entity_poly.entity_id
_entity_poly.type
_entity_poly.pdbx_seq_one_letter_code
_entity_poly.pdbx_strand_id
1 'polypeptide(L)'
;MDKNSDLYREAKKRVKQLKGFYVHLLVYIVINGFFSLNVIIRQYFDGDTLGETLENFSFFSLWFFWGIGLFFHGMCVFKVNFLFSKDWEKRKIERIMEKDKQAADAFKS
;
A
#
# COMPACT_ATOMS: atom_id res chain seq x y z
N MET A 1 24.58 14.49 -20.00
CA MET A 1 23.64 13.49 -19.46
C MET A 1 22.29 13.75 -20.14
N ASP A 2 21.78 12.80 -20.94
CA ASP A 2 20.60 13.01 -21.77
C ASP A 2 19.31 12.93 -20.92
N LYS A 3 18.63 14.08 -20.79
CA LYS A 3 17.40 14.25 -20.01
C LYS A 3 16.27 13.33 -20.50
N ASN A 4 16.25 12.94 -21.78
CA ASN A 4 15.26 12.00 -22.33
C ASN A 4 15.48 10.56 -21.84
N SER A 5 16.74 10.12 -21.79
CA SER A 5 17.08 8.78 -21.29
C SER A 5 16.71 8.57 -19.81
N ASP A 6 16.86 9.60 -18.98
CA ASP A 6 16.54 9.55 -17.55
C ASP A 6 15.04 9.49 -17.28
N LEU A 7 14.25 10.32 -18.00
CA LEU A 7 12.79 10.30 -17.92
C LEU A 7 12.21 8.95 -18.37
N TYR A 8 12.74 8.40 -19.48
CA TYR A 8 12.32 7.09 -19.98
C TYR A 8 12.65 5.97 -18.98
N ARG A 9 13.83 6.00 -18.36
CA ARG A 9 14.25 5.02 -17.35
C ARG A 9 13.36 5.08 -16.11
N GLU A 10 13.00 6.28 -15.65
CA GLU A 10 12.09 6.44 -14.52
C GLU A 10 10.69 5.90 -14.86
N ALA A 11 10.13 6.28 -16.02
CA ALA A 11 8.83 5.79 -16.48
C ALA A 11 8.80 4.26 -16.59
N LYS A 12 9.84 3.64 -17.16
CA LYS A 12 9.97 2.18 -17.26
C LYS A 12 10.03 1.51 -15.89
N LYS A 13 10.73 2.11 -14.92
CA LYS A 13 10.78 1.62 -13.53
C LYS A 13 9.39 1.67 -12.89
N ARG A 14 8.60 2.71 -13.15
CA ARG A 14 7.20 2.81 -12.66
C ARG A 14 6.32 1.71 -13.23
N VAL A 15 6.36 1.49 -14.55
CA VAL A 15 5.58 0.43 -15.19
C VAL A 15 5.94 -0.94 -14.64
N LYS A 16 7.23 -1.20 -14.39
CA LYS A 16 7.69 -2.47 -13.79
C LYS A 16 7.12 -2.67 -12.38
N GLN A 17 7.11 -1.62 -11.56
CA GLN A 17 6.52 -1.64 -10.21
C GLN A 17 5.01 -1.89 -10.25
N LEU A 18 4.29 -1.21 -11.15
CA LEU A 18 2.85 -1.39 -11.36
C LEU A 18 2.53 -2.84 -11.73
N LYS A 19 3.24 -3.39 -12.73
CA LYS A 19 3.07 -4.78 -13.15
C LYS A 19 3.33 -5.76 -12.01
N GLY A 20 4.38 -5.53 -11.21
CA GLY A 20 4.68 -6.35 -10.04
C GLY A 20 3.54 -6.39 -9.02
N PHE A 21 2.94 -5.23 -8.73
CA PHE A 21 1.78 -5.14 -7.85
C PHE A 21 0.57 -5.88 -8.41
N TYR A 22 0.23 -5.72 -9.71
CA TYR A 22 -0.91 -6.42 -10.30
C TYR A 22 -0.75 -7.94 -10.26
N VAL A 23 0.46 -8.45 -10.50
CA VAL A 23 0.75 -9.88 -10.36
C VAL A 23 0.56 -10.33 -8.92
N HIS A 24 1.07 -9.57 -7.94
CA HIS A 24 0.91 -9.92 -6.52
C HIS A 24 -0.57 -9.88 -6.09
N LEU A 25 -1.33 -8.87 -6.51
CA LEU A 25 -2.78 -8.76 -6.28
C LEU A 25 -3.53 -9.95 -6.90
N LEU A 26 -3.20 -10.32 -8.13
CA LEU A 26 -3.84 -11.44 -8.82
C LEU A 26 -3.55 -12.76 -8.10
N VAL A 27 -2.29 -13.01 -7.73
CA VAL A 27 -1.90 -14.19 -6.94
C VAL A 27 -2.63 -14.20 -5.60
N TYR A 28 -2.72 -13.06 -4.92
CA TYR A 28 -3.48 -12.93 -3.68
C TYR A 28 -4.94 -13.33 -3.88
N ILE A 29 -5.63 -12.78 -4.89
CA ILE A 29 -7.05 -13.09 -5.14
C ILE A 29 -7.25 -14.56 -5.50
N VAL A 30 -6.40 -15.12 -6.38
CA VAL A 30 -6.54 -16.50 -6.85
C VAL A 30 -6.30 -17.50 -5.72
N ILE A 31 -5.23 -17.34 -4.93
CA ILE A 31 -4.92 -18.24 -3.83
C ILE A 31 -6.00 -18.15 -2.76
N ASN A 32 -6.30 -16.93 -2.28
CA ASN A 32 -7.31 -16.73 -1.25
C ASN A 32 -8.70 -17.19 -1.72
N GLY A 33 -9.09 -16.87 -2.96
CA GLY A 33 -10.34 -17.34 -3.56
C GLY A 33 -10.42 -18.86 -3.67
N PHE A 34 -9.35 -19.52 -4.09
CA PHE A 34 -9.29 -20.98 -4.14
C PHE A 34 -9.45 -21.60 -2.75
N PHE A 35 -8.75 -21.09 -1.75
CA PHE A 35 -8.87 -21.56 -0.36
C PHE A 35 -10.28 -21.34 0.20
N SER A 36 -10.87 -20.15 0.01
CA SER A 36 -12.25 -19.88 0.42
C SER A 36 -13.26 -20.78 -0.27
N LEU A 37 -13.10 -21.01 -1.58
CA LEU A 37 -14.02 -21.87 -2.32
C LEU A 37 -13.94 -23.33 -1.83
N ASN A 38 -12.74 -23.83 -1.54
CA ASN A 38 -12.57 -25.17 -0.96
C ASN A 38 -13.24 -25.30 0.41
N VAL A 39 -13.12 -24.27 1.27
CA VAL A 39 -13.80 -24.24 2.57
C VAL A 39 -15.32 -24.23 2.41
N ILE A 40 -15.86 -23.38 1.52
CA ILE A 40 -17.31 -23.29 1.26
C ILE A 40 -17.85 -24.61 0.70
N ILE A 41 -17.11 -25.25 -0.23
CA ILE A 41 -17.50 -26.54 -0.82
C ILE A 41 -17.51 -27.62 0.27
N ARG A 42 -16.43 -27.77 1.05
CA ARG A 42 -16.38 -28.76 2.14
C ARG A 42 -17.55 -28.58 3.11
N GLN A 43 -17.83 -27.35 3.49
CA GLN A 43 -18.97 -27.04 4.33
C GLN A 43 -20.32 -27.45 3.72
N TYR A 44 -20.50 -27.18 2.42
CA TYR A 44 -21.75 -27.53 1.74
C TYR A 44 -21.97 -29.04 1.63
N PHE A 45 -20.90 -29.84 1.55
CA PHE A 45 -20.97 -31.30 1.37
C PHE A 45 -20.84 -32.12 2.66
N ASP A 46 -19.99 -31.71 3.61
CA ASP A 46 -19.72 -32.45 4.86
C ASP A 46 -20.54 -31.94 6.05
N GLY A 47 -21.24 -30.80 5.92
CA GLY A 47 -22.06 -30.23 7.00
C GLY A 47 -21.24 -29.60 8.15
N ASP A 48 -19.93 -29.50 8.00
CA ASP A 48 -19.04 -28.87 8.98
C ASP A 48 -19.35 -27.38 9.15
N THR A 49 -19.39 -26.94 10.41
CA THR A 49 -19.83 -25.58 10.77
C THR A 49 -18.71 -24.56 10.54
N LEU A 50 -19.05 -23.37 10.03
CA LEU A 50 -18.09 -22.26 9.77
C LEU A 50 -17.23 -21.92 11.00
N GLY A 51 -17.76 -22.19 12.20
CA GLY A 51 -17.10 -21.95 13.48
C GLY A 51 -15.72 -22.58 13.58
N GLU A 52 -15.56 -23.88 13.28
CA GLU A 52 -14.26 -24.55 13.48
C GLU A 52 -13.19 -24.10 12.46
N THR A 53 -13.59 -23.76 11.23
CA THR A 53 -12.64 -23.31 10.21
C THR A 53 -12.27 -21.83 10.38
N LEU A 54 -13.16 -21.01 10.94
CA LEU A 54 -12.86 -19.62 11.28
C LEU A 54 -12.10 -19.48 12.62
N GLU A 55 -12.31 -20.40 13.56
CA GLU A 55 -11.51 -20.50 14.79
C GLU A 55 -10.07 -20.96 14.52
N ASN A 56 -9.82 -21.60 13.37
CA ASN A 56 -8.47 -21.82 12.88
C ASN A 56 -7.83 -20.47 12.51
N PHE A 57 -7.17 -19.86 13.51
CA PHE A 57 -6.36 -18.66 13.42
C PHE A 57 -5.47 -18.63 12.17
N SER A 58 -5.03 -19.80 11.69
CA SER A 58 -4.25 -19.96 10.47
C SER A 58 -4.92 -19.39 9.21
N PHE A 59 -6.22 -19.59 9.01
CA PHE A 59 -6.93 -19.08 7.82
C PHE A 59 -7.07 -17.56 7.88
N PHE A 60 -7.55 -17.03 9.01
CA PHE A 60 -7.68 -15.59 9.20
C PHE A 60 -6.33 -14.86 9.16
N SER A 61 -5.31 -15.43 9.79
CA SER A 61 -3.93 -14.93 9.79
C SER A 61 -3.37 -14.81 8.37
N LEU A 62 -3.57 -15.83 7.53
CA LEU A 62 -3.10 -15.82 6.14
C LEU A 62 -3.70 -14.64 5.36
N TRP A 63 -5.03 -14.45 5.45
CA TRP A 63 -5.72 -13.34 4.79
C TRP A 63 -5.30 -11.98 5.33
N PHE A 64 -5.22 -11.86 6.66
CA PHE A 64 -4.95 -10.59 7.32
C PHE A 64 -3.50 -10.12 7.08
N PHE A 65 -2.50 -10.96 7.32
CA PHE A 65 -1.10 -10.57 7.15
C PHE A 65 -0.72 -10.38 5.68
N TRP A 66 -1.21 -11.23 4.76
CA TRP A 66 -0.98 -11.00 3.33
C TRP A 66 -1.73 -9.76 2.83
N GLY A 67 -2.95 -9.52 3.33
CA GLY A 67 -3.72 -8.31 3.02
C GLY A 67 -2.99 -7.04 3.44
N ILE A 68 -2.37 -7.04 4.63
CA ILE A 68 -1.51 -5.94 5.08
C ILE A 68 -0.30 -5.76 4.15
N GLY A 69 0.41 -6.85 3.82
CA GLY A 69 1.55 -6.79 2.90
C GLY A 69 1.17 -6.22 1.53
N LEU A 70 0.03 -6.64 0.99
CA LEU A 70 -0.52 -6.14 -0.26
C LEU A 70 -0.92 -4.66 -0.18
N PHE A 71 -1.54 -4.24 0.92
CA PHE A 71 -1.89 -2.85 1.18
C PHE A 71 -0.65 -1.94 1.18
N PHE A 72 0.40 -2.30 1.93
CA PHE A 72 1.64 -1.54 1.95
C PHE A 72 2.37 -1.56 0.60
N HIS A 73 2.36 -2.69 -0.12
CA HIS A 73 2.92 -2.76 -1.47
C HIS A 73 2.18 -1.82 -2.43
N GLY A 74 0.84 -1.80 -2.36
CA GLY A 74 0.00 -0.89 -3.13
C GLY A 74 0.31 0.58 -2.84
N MET A 75 0.37 0.97 -1.57
CA MET A 75 0.77 2.33 -1.18
C MET A 75 2.13 2.73 -1.75
N CYS A 76 3.10 1.81 -1.73
CA CYS A 76 4.45 2.05 -2.21
C CYS A 76 4.51 2.18 -3.75
N VAL A 77 3.73 1.38 -4.48
CA VAL A 77 3.71 1.34 -5.95
C VAL A 77 2.91 2.51 -6.54
N PHE A 78 1.74 2.81 -5.99
CA PHE A 78 0.92 3.93 -6.43
C PHE A 78 1.44 5.27 -5.93
N LYS A 79 2.50 5.27 -5.09
CA LYS A 79 2.97 6.46 -4.37
C LYS A 79 1.78 7.23 -3.80
N VAL A 80 0.84 6.51 -3.20
CA VAL A 80 -0.27 7.17 -2.53
C VAL A 80 0.39 7.88 -1.35
N ASN A 81 0.56 9.19 -1.48
CA ASN A 81 1.11 10.08 -0.46
C ASN A 81 0.14 10.22 0.73
N PHE A 82 -0.54 9.14 1.13
CA PHE A 82 -1.56 9.16 2.17
C PHE A 82 -0.99 9.68 3.51
N LEU A 83 0.28 9.40 3.80
CA LEU A 83 0.95 9.86 5.03
C LEU A 83 1.58 11.25 4.91
N PHE A 84 1.98 11.68 3.71
CA PHE A 84 2.69 12.94 3.47
C PHE A 84 2.21 13.57 2.15
N SER A 85 0.98 14.09 2.13
CA SER A 85 0.52 14.88 0.99
C SER A 85 1.51 16.01 0.72
N LYS A 86 1.78 16.33 -0.56
CA LYS A 86 2.57 17.52 -0.94
C LYS A 86 2.05 18.79 -0.27
N ASP A 87 0.75 18.82 0.06
CA ASP A 87 0.14 19.92 0.82
C ASP A 87 0.62 19.99 2.27
N TRP A 88 0.85 18.86 2.93
CA TRP A 88 1.44 18.84 4.27
C TRP A 88 2.88 19.37 4.23
N GLU A 89 3.65 18.93 3.24
CA GLU A 89 5.04 19.36 3.06
C GLU A 89 5.12 20.86 2.77
N LYS A 90 4.29 21.36 1.85
CA LYS A 90 4.18 22.79 1.54
C LYS A 90 3.79 23.61 2.78
N ARG A 91 2.77 23.19 3.53
CA ARG A 91 2.35 23.88 4.76
C ARG A 91 3.42 23.87 5.86
N LYS A 92 4.26 22.84 5.90
CA LYS A 92 5.35 22.77 6.89
C LYS A 92 6.48 23.71 6.52
N ILE A 93 6.85 23.76 5.24
CA ILE A 93 7.85 24.70 4.72
C ILE A 93 7.40 26.15 4.96
N GLU A 94 6.17 26.49 4.60
CA GLU A 94 5.60 27.83 4.84
C GLU A 94 5.68 28.23 6.32
N ARG A 95 5.30 27.31 7.24
CA ARG A 95 5.40 27.57 8.69
C ARG A 95 6.83 27.81 9.18
N ILE A 96 7.82 27.14 8.60
CA ILE A 96 9.23 27.33 9.00
C ILE A 96 9.72 28.68 8.48
N MET A 97 9.45 29.00 7.21
CA MET A 97 9.85 30.29 6.62
C MET A 97 9.23 31.49 7.35
N GLU A 98 7.97 31.36 7.80
CA GLU A 98 7.30 32.41 8.56
C GLU A 98 7.89 32.61 9.95
N LYS A 99 8.28 31.51 10.63
CA LYS A 99 9.02 31.60 11.90
C LYS A 99 10.39 32.26 11.74
N ASP A 100 11.12 31.94 10.67
CA ASP A 100 12.42 32.53 10.40
C ASP A 100 12.30 34.04 10.09
N LYS A 101 11.25 34.45 9.35
CA LYS A 101 10.93 35.86 9.13
C LYS A 101 10.65 36.60 10.44
N GLN A 102 9.77 36.05 11.28
CA GLN A 102 9.45 36.64 12.58
C GLN A 102 10.67 36.75 13.50
N ALA A 103 11.55 35.75 13.49
CA ALA A 103 12.81 35.80 14.23
C ALA A 103 13.75 36.89 13.70
N ALA A 104 13.87 37.04 12.38
CA ALA A 104 14.70 38.06 11.76
C ALA A 104 14.19 39.49 12.02
N ASP A 105 12.86 39.68 12.04
CA ASP A 105 12.24 40.97 12.33
C ASP A 105 12.37 41.35 13.81
N ALA A 106 12.28 40.38 14.73
CA ALA A 106 12.51 40.58 16.16
C ALA A 106 13.97 40.92 16.52
N PHE A 107 14.94 40.53 15.68
CA PHE A 107 16.35 40.94 15.82
C PHE A 107 16.64 42.33 15.24
N LYS A 108 15.72 42.88 14.42
CA LYS A 108 15.86 44.21 13.80
C LYS A 108 15.09 45.32 14.54
N SER A 109 14.18 44.98 15.44
CA SER A 109 13.48 45.91 16.35
C SER A 109 14.24 46.10 17.65
#